data_AF-A0A7K9VAE1-F1
#
_entry.id   AF-A0A7K9VAE1-F1
#
_cell.length_a   1.000
_cell.length_b   1.000
_cell.length_c   1.000
_cell.angle_alpha   90.00
_cell.angle_beta   90.00
_cell.angle_gamma   90.00
#
_symmetry.space_group_name_H-M   'P 1'
#
loop_
_entity.id
_entity.type
_entity.pdbx_description
1 polymer ?
#
loop_
_entity_poly.entity_id
_entity_poly.type
_entity_poly.pdbx_seq_one_letter_code
_entity_poly.pdbx_strand_id
1 'polypeptide(L)'
;VPKYLSQQWNKASGRGEVGKLRIAKNQGRTEVSFTLNEELASINDIGGKRASVSAPREHPFLLQSVGGQTLTVFTESSADKLSLEGIVVQRAECRPAASENYMKLKRLQIEESSKPVRLSQQLDKAVTTNYKPVANHQYNV
;
A
#
# COMPACT_ATOMS: atom_id res chain seq x y z
N VAL A 1 0.70 -8.32 -3.53
CA VAL A 1 -0.21 -8.27 -2.35
C VAL A 1 -0.87 -6.90 -2.27
N PRO A 2 -2.08 -6.75 -1.69
CA PRO A 2 -2.73 -5.45 -1.54
C PRO A 2 -1.94 -4.49 -0.64
N LYS A 3 -2.01 -3.18 -0.92
CA LYS A 3 -1.23 -2.13 -0.23
C LYS A 3 -1.48 -2.08 1.29
N TYR A 4 -2.73 -2.23 1.72
CA TYR A 4 -3.06 -2.23 3.15
C TYR A 4 -2.38 -3.40 3.89
N LEU A 5 -2.25 -4.56 3.23
CA LEU A 5 -1.67 -5.76 3.83
C LEU A 5 -0.17 -5.61 4.03
N SER A 6 0.55 -5.07 3.02
CA SER A 6 1.97 -4.74 3.18
C SER A 6 2.22 -3.69 4.27
N GLN A 7 1.31 -2.72 4.42
CA GLN A 7 1.40 -1.74 5.50
C GLN A 7 1.21 -2.37 6.88
N GLN A 8 0.33 -3.38 7.02
CA GLN A 8 0.21 -4.13 8.28
C GLN A 8 1.43 -5.00 8.56
N TRP A 9 2.01 -5.63 7.54
CA TRP A 9 3.23 -6.44 7.71
C TRP A 9 4.41 -5.63 8.23
N ASN A 10 4.54 -4.36 7.81
CA ASN A 10 5.57 -3.45 8.33
C ASN A 10 5.41 -3.11 9.82
N LYS A 11 4.25 -3.37 10.42
CA LYS A 11 3.97 -3.16 11.85
C LYS A 11 4.23 -4.43 12.69
N ALA A 12 4.61 -5.54 12.07
CA ALA A 12 4.90 -6.78 12.77
C ALA A 12 6.08 -6.59 13.73
N SER A 13 5.88 -7.02 14.98
CA SER A 13 6.88 -6.93 16.04
C SER A 13 7.67 -8.25 16.16
N GLY A 14 8.81 -8.21 16.86
CA GLY A 14 9.62 -9.39 17.14
C GLY A 14 10.33 -9.95 15.90
N ARG A 15 10.12 -11.23 15.60
CA ARG A 15 10.77 -11.95 14.48
C ARG A 15 10.08 -11.75 13.12
N GLY A 16 9.08 -10.88 13.03
CA GLY A 16 8.36 -10.61 11.79
C GLY A 16 7.30 -11.65 11.44
N GLU A 17 6.68 -12.29 12.44
CA GLU A 17 5.54 -13.17 12.19
C GLU A 17 4.31 -12.32 11.82
N VAL A 18 3.73 -12.58 10.65
CA VAL A 18 2.59 -11.80 10.13
C VAL A 18 1.29 -12.58 10.06
N GLY A 19 1.32 -13.91 10.11
CA GLY A 19 0.15 -14.75 9.90
C GLY A 19 0.50 -16.17 9.51
N LYS A 20 -0.53 -16.91 9.09
CA LYS A 20 -0.42 -18.33 8.70
C LYS A 20 -0.87 -18.51 7.25
N LEU A 21 -0.09 -19.26 6.47
CA LEU A 21 -0.46 -19.67 5.12
C LEU A 21 -1.07 -21.07 5.16
N ARG A 22 -2.27 -21.23 4.63
CA ARG A 22 -2.98 -22.50 4.49
C ARG A 22 -2.95 -22.94 3.02
N ILE A 23 -2.55 -24.18 2.79
CA ILE A 23 -2.56 -24.82 1.47
C ILE A 23 -3.42 -26.06 1.58
N ALA A 24 -4.59 -26.06 0.92
CA ALA A 24 -5.47 -27.21 0.82
C ALA A 24 -5.41 -27.76 -0.61
N LYS A 25 -5.07 -29.04 -0.74
CA LYS A 25 -5.06 -29.75 -2.01
C LYS A 25 -6.17 -30.79 -2.00
N ASN A 26 -7.26 -30.48 -2.69
CA ASN A 26 -8.36 -31.39 -2.91
C ASN A 26 -8.22 -32.02 -4.31
N GLN A 27 -8.87 -33.15 -4.57
CA GLN A 27 -8.79 -33.87 -5.84
C GLN A 27 -9.18 -32.94 -7.01
N GLY A 28 -8.18 -32.42 -7.73
CA GLY A 28 -8.35 -31.50 -8.85
C GLY A 28 -8.39 -30.00 -8.53
N ARG A 29 -8.33 -29.58 -7.25
CA ARG A 29 -8.35 -28.16 -6.87
C ARG A 29 -7.34 -27.85 -5.76
N THR A 30 -6.44 -26.91 -6.05
CA THR A 30 -5.55 -26.34 -5.03
C THR A 30 -6.12 -25.01 -4.56
N GLU A 31 -6.38 -24.91 -3.27
CA GLU A 31 -6.79 -23.67 -2.61
C GLU A 31 -5.66 -23.19 -1.71
N VAL A 32 -5.25 -21.95 -1.91
CA VAL A 32 -4.24 -21.30 -1.09
C VAL A 32 -4.89 -20.08 -0.44
N SER A 33 -4.76 -19.94 0.87
CA SER A 33 -5.22 -18.76 1.58
C SER A 33 -4.26 -18.35 2.68
N PHE A 34 -4.20 -17.06 2.94
CA PHE A 34 -3.41 -16.47 4.00
C PHE A 34 -4.34 -15.90 5.08
N THR A 35 -4.04 -16.21 6.34
CA THR A 35 -4.74 -15.69 7.50
C THR A 35 -3.82 -14.75 8.27
N LEU A 36 -4.21 -13.47 8.35
CA LEU A 36 -3.49 -12.44 9.09
C LEU A 36 -3.63 -12.65 10.61
N ASN A 37 -2.55 -12.40 11.34
CA ASN A 37 -2.56 -12.41 12.81
C ASN A 37 -3.51 -11.35 13.37
N GLU A 38 -4.11 -11.65 14.52
CA GLU A 38 -5.16 -10.81 15.11
C GLU A 38 -4.65 -9.43 15.54
N GLU A 39 -3.44 -9.39 16.10
CA GLU A 39 -2.75 -8.19 16.51
C GLU A 39 -2.51 -7.22 15.34
N LEU A 40 -2.26 -7.77 14.13
CA LEU A 40 -2.04 -7.00 12.91
C LEU A 40 -3.33 -6.69 12.15
N ALA A 41 -4.45 -7.32 12.51
CA ALA A 41 -5.74 -7.05 11.90
C ALA A 41 -6.38 -5.77 12.46
N SER A 42 -5.96 -5.33 13.64
CA SER A 42 -6.49 -4.12 14.29
C SER A 42 -5.80 -2.87 13.76
N ILE A 43 -6.45 -2.13 12.86
CA ILE A 43 -5.90 -0.88 12.33
C ILE A 43 -6.42 0.29 13.17
N ASN A 44 -5.53 0.87 13.96
CA ASN A 44 -5.85 2.01 14.83
C ASN A 44 -5.46 3.38 14.25
N ASP A 45 -4.70 3.38 13.15
CA ASP A 45 -4.23 4.59 12.47
C ASP A 45 -4.35 4.42 10.96
N ILE A 46 -5.27 5.18 10.38
CA ILE A 46 -5.41 5.39 8.93
C ILE A 46 -5.30 6.90 8.73
N GLY A 47 -4.12 7.36 8.33
CA GLY A 47 -3.92 8.74 7.93
C GLY A 47 -4.05 9.78 9.03
N GLY A 48 -3.65 9.47 10.26
CA GLY A 48 -3.68 10.42 11.37
C GLY A 48 -5.07 10.67 11.95
N LYS A 49 -6.13 10.01 11.45
CA LYS A 49 -7.44 9.94 12.11
C LYS A 49 -7.52 8.66 12.95
N ARG A 50 -7.90 8.80 14.22
CA ARG A 50 -8.25 7.68 15.11
C ARG A 50 -9.56 7.04 14.64
N ALA A 51 -9.48 6.22 13.60
CA ALA A 51 -10.56 5.35 13.17
C ALA A 51 -10.12 3.90 13.36
N SER A 52 -10.78 3.18 14.27
CA SER A 52 -10.55 1.75 14.43
C SER A 52 -11.27 1.00 13.31
N VAL A 53 -10.52 0.43 12.37
CA VAL A 53 -11.06 -0.46 11.34
C VAL A 53 -10.31 -1.79 11.41
N SER A 54 -11.04 -2.89 11.32
CA SER A 54 -10.44 -4.20 11.26
C SER A 54 -10.10 -4.55 9.81
N ALA A 55 -8.86 -4.96 9.54
CA ALA A 55 -8.46 -5.52 8.26
C ALA A 55 -9.16 -6.88 8.04
N PRO A 56 -9.47 -7.26 6.79
CA PRO A 56 -9.84 -8.63 6.48
C PRO A 56 -8.77 -9.60 7.00
N ARG A 57 -9.18 -10.69 7.64
CA ARG A 57 -8.22 -11.69 8.15
C ARG A 57 -7.85 -12.71 7.09
N GLU A 58 -8.84 -13.22 6.35
CA GLU A 58 -8.62 -14.24 5.32
C GLU A 58 -8.40 -13.60 3.95
N HIS A 59 -7.39 -14.11 3.25
CA HIS A 59 -6.98 -13.64 1.94
C HIS A 59 -6.75 -14.84 1.01
N PRO A 60 -7.68 -15.16 0.10
CA PRO A 60 -7.45 -16.19 -0.89
C PRO A 60 -6.36 -15.77 -1.88
N PHE A 61 -5.57 -16.75 -2.32
CA PHE A 61 -4.52 -16.58 -3.33
C PHE A 61 -5.00 -17.19 -4.65
N LEU A 62 -5.01 -16.38 -5.69
CA LEU A 62 -5.36 -16.81 -7.04
C LEU A 62 -4.06 -17.19 -7.77
N LEU A 63 -3.87 -18.48 -8.06
CA LEU A 63 -2.70 -18.97 -8.76
C LEU A 63 -2.69 -18.46 -10.20
N GLN A 64 -1.56 -17.93 -10.65
CA GLN A 64 -1.35 -17.44 -12.01
C GLN A 64 -0.39 -18.36 -12.77
N SER A 65 -0.64 -18.53 -14.07
CA SER A 65 0.29 -19.24 -14.94
C SER A 65 1.59 -18.45 -15.09
N VAL A 66 2.71 -19.17 -15.06
CA VAL A 66 4.06 -18.64 -15.31
C VAL A 66 4.57 -18.97 -16.72
N GLY A 67 3.70 -19.49 -17.59
CA GLY A 67 4.06 -19.80 -18.98
C GLY A 67 4.33 -18.55 -19.82
N GLY A 68 5.26 -18.65 -20.76
CA GLY A 68 5.55 -17.59 -21.75
C GLY A 68 6.64 -16.61 -21.36
N GLN A 69 7.05 -16.55 -20.09
CA GLN A 69 8.18 -15.73 -19.64
C GLN A 69 8.88 -16.38 -18.45
N THR A 70 10.18 -16.65 -18.57
CA THR A 70 11.01 -17.09 -17.44
C THR A 70 11.33 -15.90 -16.54
N LEU A 71 10.94 -15.99 -15.27
CA LEU A 71 11.21 -14.97 -14.26
C LEU A 71 12.28 -15.50 -13.29
N THR A 72 13.29 -14.68 -13.00
CA THR A 72 14.39 -15.01 -12.09
C THR A 72 14.53 -13.95 -11.00
N VAL A 73 15.02 -14.35 -9.83
CA VAL A 73 15.27 -13.45 -8.70
C VAL A 73 16.78 -13.35 -8.48
N PHE A 74 17.28 -12.12 -8.41
CA PHE A 74 18.63 -11.82 -7.98
C PHE A 74 18.58 -10.88 -6.77
N THR A 75 19.61 -10.93 -5.95
CA THR A 75 19.79 -10.12 -4.75
C THR A 75 21.07 -9.32 -4.85
N GLU A 76 21.03 -8.12 -4.27
CA GLU A 76 22.19 -7.25 -4.10
C GLU A 76 22.39 -7.05 -2.61
N SER A 77 23.58 -7.38 -2.12
CA SER A 77 23.95 -7.12 -0.73
C SER A 77 24.46 -5.69 -0.56
N SER A 78 24.47 -5.18 0.67
CA SER A 78 25.04 -3.87 1.01
C SER A 78 26.55 -3.74 0.80
N ALA A 79 27.23 -4.82 0.40
CA ALA A 79 28.64 -4.84 0.02
C ALA A 79 28.81 -4.92 -1.51
N ASP A 80 27.83 -4.45 -2.27
CA ASP A 80 27.78 -4.42 -3.75
C ASP A 80 28.00 -5.79 -4.41
N LYS A 81 27.66 -6.88 -3.70
CA LYS A 81 27.72 -8.25 -4.21
C LYS A 81 26.36 -8.67 -4.76
N LEU A 82 26.34 -9.11 -6.02
CA LEU A 82 25.18 -9.68 -6.69
C LEU A 82 25.15 -11.21 -6.56
N SER A 83 23.96 -11.77 -6.32
CA SER A 83 23.71 -13.22 -6.27
C SER A 83 22.41 -13.59 -6.98
N LEU A 84 22.37 -14.76 -7.61
CA LEU A 84 21.17 -15.32 -8.23
C LEU A 84 20.48 -16.29 -7.26
N GLU A 85 19.26 -16.00 -6.84
CA GLU A 85 18.50 -16.81 -5.87
C GLU A 85 17.79 -18.00 -6.55
N GLY A 86 17.27 -17.79 -7.77
CA GLY A 86 16.62 -18.85 -8.51
C GLY A 86 15.55 -18.38 -9.51
N ILE A 87 14.75 -19.35 -9.95
CA ILE A 87 13.69 -19.18 -10.97
C ILE A 87 12.32 -19.25 -10.30
N VAL A 88 11.40 -18.37 -10.70
CA VAL A 88 10.02 -18.35 -10.21
C VAL A 88 9.22 -19.44 -10.91
N VAL A 89 8.88 -20.50 -10.17
CA VAL A 89 8.07 -21.62 -10.68
C VAL A 89 6.57 -21.44 -10.48
N GLN A 90 6.16 -20.51 -9.62
CA GLN A 90 4.74 -20.29 -9.31
C GLN A 90 4.47 -18.82 -9.00
N ARG A 91 3.36 -18.31 -9.52
CA ARG A 91 2.85 -16.97 -9.20
C ARG A 91 1.49 -17.08 -8.54
N ALA A 92 1.23 -16.18 -7.60
CA ALA A 92 -0.05 -16.09 -6.93
C ALA A 92 -0.41 -14.63 -6.64
N GLU A 93 -1.68 -14.30 -6.82
CA GLU A 93 -2.24 -13.00 -6.50
C GLU A 93 -3.07 -13.09 -5.22
N CYS A 94 -2.61 -12.41 -4.16
CA CYS A 94 -3.36 -12.28 -2.92
C CYS A 94 -4.53 -11.30 -3.12
N ARG A 95 -5.76 -11.79 -2.92
CA ARG A 95 -6.99 -11.00 -3.01
C ARG A 95 -7.57 -10.75 -1.62
N PRO A 96 -8.15 -9.58 -1.36
CA PRO A 96 -8.94 -9.35 -0.16
C PRO A 96 -10.21 -10.19 -0.20
N ALA A 97 -10.63 -10.77 0.93
CA ALA A 97 -11.98 -11.30 1.06
C ALA A 97 -12.98 -10.14 1.00
N ALA A 98 -14.02 -10.28 0.16
CA ALA A 98 -15.09 -9.29 0.04
C ALA A 98 -15.83 -9.19 1.38
N SER A 99 -15.56 -8.12 2.12
CA SER A 99 -16.14 -7.87 3.44
C SER A 99 -16.49 -6.39 3.57
N GLU A 100 -17.49 -6.09 4.40
CA GLU A 100 -17.88 -4.71 4.69
C GLU A 100 -16.71 -3.90 5.26
N ASN A 101 -15.90 -4.55 6.10
CA ASN A 101 -14.70 -3.98 6.69
C ASN A 101 -13.66 -3.57 5.63
N TYR A 102 -13.44 -4.41 4.60
CA TYR A 102 -12.56 -4.05 3.49
C TYR A 102 -13.05 -2.80 2.75
N MET A 103 -14.36 -2.69 2.51
CA MET A 103 -14.93 -1.54 1.82
C MET A 103 -14.80 -0.25 2.65
N LYS A 104 -15.01 -0.34 3.98
CA LYS A 104 -14.76 0.78 4.91
C LYS A 104 -13.30 1.23 4.89
N LEU A 105 -12.36 0.28 4.97
CA LEU A 105 -10.92 0.54 4.88
C LEU A 105 -10.57 1.22 3.55
N LYS A 106 -11.03 0.65 2.43
CA LYS A 106 -10.76 1.19 1.09
C LYS A 106 -11.31 2.62 0.94
N ARG A 107 -12.49 2.91 1.49
CA ARG A 107 -13.07 4.25 1.50
C ARG A 107 -12.19 5.25 2.26
N LEU A 108 -11.77 4.91 3.48
CA LEU A 108 -10.91 5.79 4.29
C LEU A 108 -9.58 6.07 3.60
N GLN A 109 -8.98 5.05 2.97
CA GLN A 109 -7.74 5.21 2.23
C GLN A 109 -7.90 6.13 1.01
N ILE A 110 -9.04 6.08 0.30
CA ILE A 110 -9.34 7.01 -0.79
C ILE A 110 -9.54 8.43 -0.27
N GLU A 111 -10.29 8.61 0.84
CA GLU A 111 -10.51 9.93 1.44
C GLU A 111 -9.19 10.58 1.89
N GLU A 112 -8.25 9.79 2.40
CA GLU A 112 -6.94 10.27 2.82
C GLU A 112 -6.06 10.62 1.61
N SER A 113 -5.95 9.71 0.64
CA SER A 113 -5.09 9.91 -0.52
C SER A 113 -5.60 10.96 -1.50
N SER A 114 -6.89 11.28 -1.48
CA SER A 114 -7.48 12.35 -2.28
C SER A 114 -7.27 13.74 -1.68
N LYS A 115 -6.82 13.85 -0.43
CA LYS A 115 -6.53 15.15 0.19
C LYS A 115 -5.24 15.72 -0.41
N PRO A 116 -5.28 16.90 -1.02
CA PRO A 116 -4.07 17.53 -1.55
C PRO A 116 -3.15 17.93 -0.39
N VAL A 117 -1.84 17.78 -0.59
CA VAL A 117 -0.82 18.12 0.42
C VAL A 117 -0.83 19.63 0.74
N ARG A 118 -1.24 20.45 -0.21
CA ARG A 118 -1.38 21.90 -0.06
C ARG A 118 -2.78 22.31 -0.46
N LEU A 119 -3.43 23.07 0.41
CA LEU A 119 -4.72 23.69 0.15
C LEU A 119 -4.48 25.15 -0.17
N SER A 120 -4.90 25.61 -1.34
CA SER A 120 -4.99 27.04 -1.64
C SER A 120 -6.04 27.64 -0.72
N GLN A 121 -5.66 28.63 0.08
CA GLN A 121 -6.62 29.42 0.83
C GLN A 121 -7.18 30.49 -0.09
N GLN A 122 -8.47 30.43 -0.37
CA GLN A 122 -9.13 31.50 -1.12
C GLN A 122 -9.13 32.75 -0.23
N LEU A 123 -8.59 33.84 -0.77
CA LEU A 123 -8.74 35.15 -0.13
C LEU A 123 -10.19 35.57 -0.30
N ASP A 124 -10.82 36.00 0.79
CA ASP A 124 -12.20 36.52 0.78
C ASP A 124 -12.33 37.74 -0.16
N LYS A 125 -11.25 38.51 -0.30
CA LYS A 125 -11.17 39.66 -1.20
C LYS A 125 -9.90 39.62 -2.03
N ALA A 126 -10.02 40.01 -3.29
CA ALA A 126 -8.86 40.20 -4.15
C ALA A 126 -7.93 41.26 -3.55
N VAL A 127 -6.62 40.99 -3.52
CA VAL A 127 -5.62 42.00 -3.13
C VAL A 127 -5.53 43.01 -4.26
N THR A 128 -6.17 44.16 -4.08
CA THR A 128 -6.22 45.24 -5.08
C THR A 128 -5.16 46.33 -4.85
N THR A 129 -4.31 46.18 -3.82
CA THR A 129 -3.23 47.13 -3.52
C THR A 129 -2.06 46.93 -4.49
N ASN A 130 -2.28 47.26 -5.76
CA ASN A 130 -1.21 47.39 -6.73
C ASN A 130 -0.38 48.63 -6.39
N TYR A 131 0.86 48.44 -5.93
CA TYR A 131 1.78 49.55 -5.70
C TYR A 131 2.18 50.14 -7.05
N LYS A 132 1.87 51.42 -7.27
CA LYS A 132 2.37 52.16 -8.43
C LYS A 132 3.82 52.58 -8.13
N PRO A 133 4.81 52.13 -8.92
CA PRO A 133 6.19 52.53 -8.69
C PRO A 133 6.31 54.05 -8.85
N VAL A 134 6.77 54.71 -7.79
CA VAL A 134 6.98 56.18 -7.76
C VAL A 134 8.30 56.56 -8.46
N ALA A 135 9.18 55.58 -8.69
CA ALA A 135 10.44 55.73 -9.41
C ALA A 135 10.66 54.59 -10.40
N ASN A 136 11.32 54.90 -11.51
CA ASN A 136 11.65 53.93 -12.54
C ASN A 136 12.69 52.91 -12.01
N HIS A 137 12.53 51.63 -12.35
CA HIS A 137 13.49 50.61 -11.92
C HIS A 137 14.86 50.88 -12.57
N GLN A 138 15.96 50.63 -11.85
CA GLN A 138 17.32 50.99 -12.29
C GLN A 138 17.75 50.27 -13.60
N TYR A 139 17.06 49.18 -13.96
CA TYR A 139 17.23 48.45 -15.23
C TYR A 139 16.26 48.86 -16.34
N ASN A 140 15.43 49.88 -16.12
CA ASN A 140 14.53 50.43 -17.14
C ASN A 140 15.19 51.64 -17.83
N VAL A 141 16.36 51.38 -18.44
CA VAL A 141 17.11 52.28 -19.33
C VAL A 141 16.97 51.79 -20.77
#